data_AF-A0A224Y7R1-F1
#
_entry.id   AF-A0A224Y7R1-F1
#
_cell.length_a   1.000
_cell.length_b   1.000
_cell.length_c   1.000
_cell.angle_alpha   90.00
_cell.angle_beta   90.00
_cell.angle_gamma   90.00
#
_symmetry.space_group_name_H-M   'P 1'
#
loop_
_entity.id
_entity.type
_entity.pdbx_description
1 polymer ?
#
loop_
_entity_poly.entity_id
_entity_poly.type
_entity_poly.pdbx_seq_one_letter_code
_entity_poly.pdbx_strand_id
1 'polypeptide(L)'
;MMCVTLFYVFLTSLLCEGLTVYDTPLAEYCRRAIRPPFMIRGEYVASCVYLCEGLPFRFAREHDGTRCVVLVDGDTTEGYCKDGECKLEEAARTL
;
A
#
# COMPACT_ATOMS: atom_id res chain seq x y z
N MET A 1 -29.37 35.71 -1.90
CA MET A 1 -28.08 35.35 -2.55
C MET A 1 -27.14 34.50 -1.69
N MET A 2 -27.52 34.09 -0.46
CA MET A 2 -26.71 33.19 0.41
C MET A 2 -26.97 31.69 0.19
N CYS A 3 -28.08 31.30 -0.46
CA CYS A 3 -28.37 29.87 -0.69
C CYS A 3 -27.47 29.23 -1.76
N VAL A 4 -27.01 29.99 -2.75
CA VAL A 4 -26.24 29.45 -3.89
C VAL A 4 -24.83 29.05 -3.45
N THR A 5 -24.20 29.83 -2.56
CA THR A 5 -22.87 29.52 -2.02
C THR A 5 -22.92 28.31 -1.10
N LEU A 6 -23.96 28.17 -0.27
CA LEU A 6 -24.14 26.99 0.57
C LEU A 6 -24.37 25.72 -0.26
N PHE A 7 -25.16 25.81 -1.35
CA PHE A 7 -25.36 24.67 -2.26
C PHE A 7 -24.08 24.26 -2.98
N TYR A 8 -23.25 25.24 -3.38
CA TYR A 8 -21.94 24.99 -4.00
C TYR A 8 -20.98 24.31 -3.04
N VAL A 9 -20.89 24.80 -1.79
CA VAL A 9 -20.07 24.19 -0.74
C VAL A 9 -20.55 22.76 -0.45
N PHE A 10 -21.86 22.54 -0.35
CA PHE A 10 -22.44 21.21 -0.16
C PHE A 10 -22.12 20.25 -1.32
N LEU A 11 -22.25 20.71 -2.58
CA LEU A 11 -21.89 19.92 -3.76
C LEU A 11 -20.39 19.58 -3.80
N THR A 12 -19.51 20.53 -3.48
CA THR A 12 -18.07 20.28 -3.41
C THR A 12 -17.69 19.36 -2.25
N SER A 13 -18.48 19.33 -1.19
CA SER A 13 -18.27 18.43 -0.04
C SER A 13 -18.65 16.99 -0.40
N LEU A 14 -19.72 16.79 -1.18
CA LEU A 14 -20.16 15.47 -1.67
C LEU A 14 -19.23 14.87 -2.72
N LEU A 15 -18.55 15.67 -3.56
CA LEU A 15 -17.55 15.16 -4.51
C LEU A 15 -16.21 14.75 -3.85
N CYS A 16 -16.00 15.14 -2.58
CA CYS A 16 -14.83 14.77 -1.80
C CYS A 16 -15.13 13.62 -0.82
N GLU A 17 -16.08 12.74 -1.15
CA GLU A 17 -16.14 11.42 -0.52
C GLU A 17 -14.86 10.68 -0.91
N GLY A 18 -13.96 10.61 0.08
CA GLY A 18 -12.55 10.34 -0.11
C GLY A 18 -12.29 9.07 -0.91
N LEU A 19 -11.40 9.20 -1.90
CA LEU A 19 -10.60 8.08 -2.39
C LEU A 19 -9.86 7.49 -1.18
N THR A 20 -10.47 6.49 -0.57
CA THR A 20 -9.76 5.65 0.38
C THR A 20 -8.75 4.83 -0.42
N VAL A 21 -7.58 4.60 0.17
CA VAL A 21 -6.49 3.82 -0.46
C VAL A 21 -6.97 2.44 -0.96
N TYR A 22 -8.08 1.93 -0.40
CA TYR A 22 -8.69 0.65 -0.74
C TYR A 22 -9.34 0.58 -2.13
N ASP A 23 -9.68 1.70 -2.78
CA ASP A 23 -10.34 1.71 -4.10
C ASP A 23 -9.38 1.87 -5.29
N THR A 24 -8.07 1.98 -5.04
CA THR A 24 -7.11 2.06 -6.15
C THR A 24 -6.93 0.68 -6.80
N PRO A 25 -7.11 0.56 -8.13
CA PRO A 25 -6.92 -0.72 -8.80
C PRO A 25 -5.46 -1.14 -8.66
N LEU A 26 -5.26 -2.29 -8.03
CA LEU A 26 -3.96 -2.92 -7.90
C LEU A 26 -3.42 -3.25 -9.30
N ALA A 27 -2.32 -2.62 -9.67
CA ALA A 27 -1.63 -2.95 -10.91
C ALA A 27 -0.88 -4.28 -10.73
N GLU A 28 -0.90 -5.14 -11.75
CA GLU A 28 -0.17 -6.42 -11.75
C GLU A 28 1.35 -6.19 -11.58
N TYR A 29 1.89 -5.17 -12.26
CA TYR A 29 3.26 -4.70 -12.10
C TYR A 29 3.41 -3.28 -12.64
N CYS A 30 4.23 -2.45 -11.99
CA CYS A 30 4.52 -1.09 -12.45
C CYS A 30 5.92 -0.61 -12.02
N ARG A 31 6.37 0.51 -12.58
CA ARG A 31 7.63 1.14 -12.17
C ARG A 31 7.45 1.82 -10.81
N ARG A 32 8.34 1.56 -9.86
CA ARG A 32 8.32 2.16 -8.51
C ARG A 32 8.56 3.66 -8.56
N ALA A 33 7.70 4.42 -7.87
CA ALA A 33 7.85 5.86 -7.67
C ALA A 33 9.08 6.24 -6.84
N ILE A 34 9.39 5.44 -5.82
CA ILE A 34 10.55 5.65 -4.93
C ILE A 34 11.55 4.53 -5.18
N ARG A 35 12.80 4.91 -5.49
CA ARG A 35 13.92 3.99 -5.68
C ARG A 35 15.12 4.43 -4.85
N PRO A 36 15.78 3.53 -4.11
CA PRO A 36 15.49 2.10 -3.93
C PRO A 36 14.22 1.83 -3.08
N PRO A 37 13.73 0.57 -3.00
CA PRO A 37 12.66 0.22 -2.06
C PRO A 37 13.01 0.64 -0.64
N PHE A 38 12.00 0.86 0.21
CA PHE A 38 12.26 1.05 1.63
C PHE A 38 12.63 -0.30 2.27
N MET A 39 13.95 -0.51 2.38
CA MET A 39 14.54 -1.76 2.89
C MET A 39 14.97 -1.60 4.35
N ILE A 40 14.59 -2.55 5.18
CA ILE A 40 15.11 -2.77 6.53
C ILE A 40 16.33 -3.66 6.43
N ARG A 41 17.45 -3.24 7.05
CA ARG A 41 18.75 -3.92 7.01
C ARG A 41 19.29 -4.22 5.59
N GLY A 42 18.75 -3.55 4.56
CA GLY A 42 19.14 -3.73 3.16
C GLY A 42 18.61 -5.01 2.50
N GLU A 43 17.79 -5.78 3.19
CA GLU A 43 17.38 -7.12 2.74
C GLU A 43 15.87 -7.35 2.76
N TYR A 44 15.14 -6.66 3.64
CA TYR A 44 13.72 -6.89 3.88
C TYR A 44 12.89 -5.67 3.49
N VAL A 45 11.83 -5.84 2.73
CA VAL A 45 10.86 -4.75 2.51
C VAL A 45 10.02 -4.53 3.77
N ALA A 46 9.76 -3.27 4.13
CA ALA A 46 8.84 -2.97 5.23
C ALA A 46 7.35 -3.10 4.84
N SER A 47 7.06 -3.17 3.54
CA SER A 47 5.71 -3.27 2.99
C SER A 47 5.72 -4.13 1.73
N CYS A 48 4.73 -5.01 1.60
CA CYS A 48 4.53 -5.86 0.43
C CYS A 48 3.73 -5.19 -0.70
N VAL A 49 3.51 -3.87 -0.59
CA VAL A 49 2.95 -3.01 -1.63
C VAL A 49 3.84 -1.79 -1.83
N TYR A 50 3.95 -1.34 -3.09
CA TYR A 50 4.70 -0.14 -3.46
C TYR A 50 3.89 0.79 -4.37
N LEU A 51 4.23 2.08 -4.30
CA LEU A 51 3.62 3.13 -5.11
C LEU A 51 4.17 3.12 -6.54
N CYS A 52 3.29 3.15 -7.54
CA CYS A 52 3.63 3.28 -8.95
C CYS A 52 4.00 4.72 -9.34
N GLU A 53 4.91 4.89 -10.30
CA GLU A 53 5.16 6.16 -10.98
C GLU A 53 3.92 6.63 -11.76
N GLY A 54 3.71 7.96 -11.76
CA GLY A 54 2.71 8.63 -12.58
C GLY A 54 1.36 8.86 -11.89
N LEU A 55 0.46 9.49 -12.63
CA LEU A 55 -0.95 9.71 -12.25
C LEU A 55 -1.86 8.88 -13.16
N PRO A 56 -2.99 8.35 -12.67
CA PRO A 56 -3.44 8.40 -11.27
C PRO A 56 -2.53 7.57 -10.34
N PHE A 57 -2.53 7.91 -9.04
CA PHE A 57 -1.80 7.13 -8.03
C PHE A 57 -2.32 5.69 -8.02
N ARG A 58 -1.40 4.74 -8.17
CA ARG A 58 -1.68 3.30 -8.17
C ARG A 58 -0.68 2.60 -7.29
N PHE A 59 -1.06 1.44 -6.77
CA PHE A 59 -0.17 0.56 -6.03
C PHE A 59 -0.03 -0.76 -6.78
N ALA A 60 1.13 -1.40 -6.59
CA ALA A 60 1.38 -2.75 -7.07
C ALA A 60 1.95 -3.59 -5.92
N ARG A 61 1.80 -4.92 -6.03
CA ARG A 61 2.34 -5.86 -5.05
C ARG A 61 3.82 -6.07 -5.30
N GLU A 62 4.55 -6.25 -4.22
CA GLU A 62 5.84 -6.92 -4.27
C GLU A 62 5.68 -8.33 -4.84
N HIS A 63 6.76 -8.84 -5.42
CA HIS A 63 6.75 -10.22 -5.92
C HIS A 63 6.51 -11.20 -4.76
N ASP A 64 5.67 -12.20 -4.97
CA ASP A 64 5.47 -13.25 -3.96
C ASP A 64 6.82 -13.93 -3.64
N GLY A 65 7.11 -14.14 -2.36
CA GLY A 65 8.42 -14.60 -1.89
C GLY A 65 9.46 -13.50 -1.68
N THR A 66 9.13 -12.22 -1.90
CA THR A 66 9.99 -11.10 -1.47
C THR A 66 10.10 -11.10 0.04
N ARG A 67 11.33 -11.04 0.58
CA ARG A 67 11.58 -10.99 2.02
C ARG A 67 11.05 -9.70 2.63
N CYS A 68 10.25 -9.83 3.67
CA CYS A 68 9.64 -8.71 4.38
C CYS A 68 9.81 -8.87 5.89
N VAL A 69 9.59 -7.79 6.62
CA VAL A 69 9.58 -7.80 8.08
C VAL A 69 8.34 -7.13 8.61
N VAL A 70 7.83 -7.64 9.74
CA VAL A 70 6.72 -7.04 10.48
C VAL A 70 7.17 -6.81 11.91
N LEU A 71 6.66 -5.74 12.53
CA LEU A 71 6.86 -5.49 13.96
C LEU A 71 5.78 -6.25 14.73
N VAL A 72 6.18 -7.25 15.51
CA VAL A 72 5.32 -8.02 16.42
C VAL A 72 5.85 -7.83 17.83
N ASP A 73 5.03 -7.33 18.74
CA ASP A 73 5.38 -7.16 20.16
C ASP A 73 6.70 -6.38 20.43
N GLY A 74 7.06 -5.47 19.51
CA GLY A 74 8.29 -4.67 19.58
C GLY A 74 9.51 -5.33 18.92
N ASP A 75 9.40 -6.59 18.51
CA ASP A 75 10.43 -7.33 17.79
C ASP A 75 10.17 -7.36 16.28
N THR A 76 11.26 -7.38 15.51
CA THR A 76 11.19 -7.51 14.05
C THR A 76 11.12 -8.98 13.69
N THR A 77 9.97 -9.43 13.19
CA THR A 77 9.77 -10.81 12.74
C THR A 77 9.87 -10.88 11.21
N GLU A 78 10.58 -11.89 10.72
CA GLU A 78 10.81 -12.10 9.29
C GLU A 78 9.66 -12.88 8.63
N GLY A 79 9.44 -12.60 7.35
CA GLY A 79 8.42 -13.27 6.55
C GLY A 79 8.61 -13.06 5.05
N TYR A 80 7.60 -13.45 4.30
CA TYR A 80 7.55 -13.29 2.85
C TYR A 80 6.26 -12.62 2.39
N CYS A 81 6.38 -11.81 1.34
CA CYS A 81 5.23 -11.26 0.67
C CYS A 81 4.40 -12.37 0.01
N LYS A 82 3.10 -12.36 0.26
CA LYS A 82 2.11 -13.18 -0.42
C LYS A 82 0.84 -12.36 -0.60
N ASP A 83 0.41 -12.19 -1.84
CA ASP A 83 -0.80 -11.43 -2.19
C ASP A 83 -0.80 -9.98 -1.69
N GLY A 84 0.39 -9.38 -1.56
CA GLY A 84 0.55 -7.99 -1.08
C GLY A 84 0.58 -7.85 0.45
N GLU A 85 0.58 -8.96 1.18
CA GLU A 85 0.72 -8.99 2.64
C GLU A 85 2.01 -9.70 3.06
N CYS A 86 2.62 -9.26 4.16
CA CYS A 86 3.77 -9.96 4.73
C CYS A 86 3.27 -11.12 5.61
N LYS A 87 3.57 -12.37 5.21
CA LYS A 87 3.24 -13.59 5.95
C LYS A 87 4.48 -14.08 6.69
N LEU A 88 4.35 -14.31 8.00
CA LEU A 88 5.43 -14.81 8.85
C LEU A 88 5.86 -16.22 8.44
N GLU A 89 7.16 -16.52 8.51
CA GLU A 89 7.70 -17.84 8.11
C GLU A 89 7.09 -19.01 8.92
N GLU A 90 6.77 -18.81 10.19
CA GLU A 90 6.17 -19.86 11.04
C GLU A 90 4.79 -20.31 10.52
N ALA A 91 4.05 -19.42 9.86
CA ALA A 91 2.76 -19.75 9.23
C ALA A 91 2.94 -20.52 7.90
N ALA A 92 4.07 -20.35 7.21
CA ALA A 92 4.34 -21.00 5.92
C ALA A 92 4.78 -22.47 6.04
N ARG A 93 5.23 -22.91 7.22
CA ARG A 93 5.72 -24.28 7.47
C ARG A 93 4.61 -25.28 7.85
N THR A 94 3.35 -24.84 7.96
CA THR A 94 2.21 -25.66 8.42
C THR A 94 1.17 -25.96 7.32
N LEU A 95 1.54 -25.82 6.03
CA LEU A 95 0.70 -26.21 4.89
C LEU A 95 1.35 -27.34 4.08
#